data_AF-A0A2V6CYR9-F1
#
_entry.id   AF-A0A2V6CYR9-F1
#
_cell.length_a   1.000
_cell.length_b   1.000
_cell.length_c   1.000
_cell.angle_alpha   90.00
_cell.angle_beta   90.00
_cell.angle_gamma   90.00
#
_symmetry.space_group_name_H-M   'P 1'
#
loop_
_entity.id
_entity.type
_entity.pdbx_description
1 polymer ?
#
loop_
_entity_poly.entity_id
_entity_poly.type
_entity_poly.pdbx_seq_one_letter_code
_entity_poly.pdbx_strand_id
1 'polypeptide(L)'
;LSGPRFALESTGAAEVKLDGNIDELLADMTGASELHAGDLQTKTTEISTTGAADAEIAVSETLKVAITGAGKVSYSGSPKTIEKHISGAGSIHHRD
;
A
#
# COMPACT_ATOMS: atom_id res chain seq x y z
N LEU A 1 5.56 8.79 11.58
CA LEU A 1 5.18 9.87 10.61
C LEU A 1 3.97 10.65 11.11
N SER A 2 3.89 11.94 10.80
CA SER A 2 2.71 12.78 11.08
C SER A 2 2.57 13.90 10.04
N GLY A 3 1.37 14.11 9.50
CA GLY A 3 1.13 15.19 8.55
C GLY A 3 0.06 14.86 7.50
N PRO A 4 -0.19 15.77 6.55
CA PRO A 4 -1.26 15.58 5.56
C PRO A 4 -0.92 14.49 4.53
N ARG A 5 0.35 14.34 4.14
CA ARG A 5 0.73 13.42 3.07
C ARG A 5 2.14 12.89 3.23
N PHE A 6 2.35 11.63 2.87
CA PHE A 6 3.66 11.02 2.68
C PHE A 6 3.71 10.29 1.33
N ALA A 7 4.81 10.46 0.60
CA ALA A 7 5.05 9.77 -0.67
C ALA A 7 6.31 8.89 -0.55
N LEU A 8 6.16 7.63 -0.90
CA LEU A 8 7.22 6.63 -0.95
C LEU A 8 7.45 6.22 -2.40
N GLU A 9 8.70 6.29 -2.85
CA GLU A 9 9.15 5.74 -4.12
C GLU A 9 10.27 4.73 -3.83
N SER A 10 10.12 3.51 -4.36
CA SER A 10 11.09 2.44 -4.19
C SER A 10 11.40 1.78 -5.53
N THR A 11 12.68 1.53 -5.79
CA THR A 11 13.14 0.80 -6.98
C THR A 11 14.15 -0.28 -6.61
N GLY A 12 14.08 -1.43 -7.29
CA GLY A 12 14.99 -2.55 -7.05
C GLY A 12 14.48 -3.46 -5.92
N ALA A 13 15.35 -3.78 -4.97
CA ALA A 13 15.01 -4.60 -3.81
C ALA A 13 14.99 -3.74 -2.55
N ALA A 14 13.84 -3.65 -1.87
CA ALA A 14 13.68 -2.78 -0.71
C ALA A 14 12.68 -3.32 0.31
N GLU A 15 12.95 -3.04 1.58
CA GLU A 15 12.02 -3.25 2.69
C GLU A 15 11.81 -1.89 3.39
N VAL A 16 10.56 -1.48 3.56
CA VAL A 16 10.20 -0.18 4.15
C VAL A 16 9.23 -0.40 5.30
N LYS A 17 9.51 0.23 6.46
CA LYS A 17 8.66 0.21 7.65
C LYS A 17 8.20 1.62 7.96
N LEU A 18 6.88 1.83 8.04
CA LEU A 18 6.28 3.12 8.34
C LEU A 18 5.30 2.98 9.51
N ASP A 19 5.36 3.93 10.44
CA ASP A 19 4.45 4.06 11.57
C ASP A 19 3.88 5.48 11.67
N GLY A 20 2.78 5.66 12.39
CA GLY A 20 2.23 6.97 12.78
C GLY A 20 0.83 7.26 12.24
N ASN A 21 0.54 8.52 11.93
CA ASN A 21 -0.80 8.94 11.48
C ASN A 21 -0.71 10.06 10.45
N ILE A 22 -1.18 9.80 9.23
CA ILE A 22 -1.19 10.76 8.12
C ILE A 22 -2.54 10.72 7.40
N ASP A 23 -2.92 11.78 6.67
CA ASP A 23 -4.16 11.72 5.90
C ASP A 23 -3.99 10.87 4.63
N GLU A 24 -2.89 11.03 3.90
CA GLU A 24 -2.66 10.39 2.59
C GLU A 24 -1.29 9.70 2.51
N LEU A 25 -1.31 8.40 2.16
CA LEU A 25 -0.13 7.65 1.74
C LEU A 25 -0.16 7.41 0.23
N LEU A 26 0.92 7.77 -0.46
CA LEU A 26 1.18 7.36 -1.84
C LEU A 26 2.43 6.48 -1.87
N ALA A 27 2.32 5.27 -2.38
CA ALA A 27 3.45 4.34 -2.51
C ALA A 27 3.58 3.87 -3.96
N ASP A 28 4.72 4.13 -4.57
CA ASP A 28 5.13 3.59 -5.87
C ASP A 28 6.33 2.66 -5.66
N MET A 29 6.17 1.39 -6.00
CA MET A 29 7.19 0.36 -5.78
C MET A 29 7.45 -0.43 -7.04
N THR A 30 8.69 -0.41 -7.53
CA THR A 30 9.11 -1.16 -8.71
C THR A 30 10.23 -2.15 -8.36
N GLY A 31 10.07 -3.41 -8.76
CA GLY A 31 11.05 -4.47 -8.51
C GLY A 31 10.54 -5.49 -7.50
N ALA A 32 11.36 -5.81 -6.48
CA ALA A 32 11.05 -6.73 -5.40
C ALA A 32 10.96 -5.96 -4.07
N SER A 33 9.76 -5.54 -3.66
CA SER A 33 9.61 -4.62 -2.52
C SER A 33 8.62 -5.14 -1.47
N GLU A 34 8.93 -4.87 -0.21
CA GLU A 34 8.06 -5.12 0.94
C GLU A 34 7.76 -3.80 1.67
N LEU A 35 6.48 -3.49 1.84
CA LEU A 35 6.01 -2.32 2.61
C LEU A 35 5.27 -2.79 3.86
N HIS A 36 5.81 -2.50 5.04
CA HIS A 36 5.14 -2.67 6.32
C HIS A 36 4.66 -1.32 6.85
N ALA A 37 3.40 -1.01 6.59
CA ALA A 37 2.72 0.21 7.02
C ALA A 37 1.42 -0.10 7.76
N GLY A 38 1.31 -1.28 8.39
CA GLY A 38 0.18 -1.65 9.24
C GLY A 38 0.06 -0.77 10.50
N ASP A 39 1.19 -0.22 10.97
CA ASP A 39 1.26 0.70 12.10
C ASP A 39 1.12 2.18 11.69
N LEU A 40 0.96 2.46 10.39
CA LEU A 40 0.71 3.79 9.84
C LEU A 40 -0.78 3.94 9.53
N GLN A 41 -1.49 4.69 10.38
CA GLN A 41 -2.90 4.98 10.17
C GLN A 41 -3.07 6.01 9.05
N THR A 42 -3.90 5.68 8.05
CA THR A 42 -4.22 6.57 6.94
C THR A 42 -5.73 6.74 6.74
N LYS A 43 -6.14 7.85 6.12
CA LYS A 43 -7.50 7.99 5.57
C LYS A 43 -7.54 7.45 4.15
N THR A 44 -6.59 7.90 3.33
CA THR A 44 -6.45 7.51 1.95
C THR A 44 -5.10 6.85 1.72
N THR A 45 -5.10 5.72 1.02
CA THR A 45 -3.88 5.06 0.58
C THR A 45 -3.99 4.71 -0.89
N GLU A 46 -2.97 5.10 -1.65
CA GLU A 46 -2.75 4.70 -3.03
C GLU A 46 -1.45 3.91 -3.13
N ILE A 47 -1.54 2.70 -3.67
CA ILE A 47 -0.40 1.82 -3.89
C ILE A 47 -0.34 1.48 -5.38
N SER A 48 0.81 1.72 -5.99
CA SER A 48 1.18 1.25 -7.31
C SER A 48 2.38 0.33 -7.20
N THR A 49 2.27 -0.89 -7.74
CA THR A 49 3.37 -1.86 -7.74
C THR A 49 3.62 -2.43 -9.12
N THR A 50 4.90 -2.54 -9.50
CA THR A 50 5.35 -3.23 -10.71
C THR A 50 6.45 -4.23 -10.37
N GLY A 51 6.24 -5.52 -10.66
CA GLY A 51 7.20 -6.58 -10.38
C GLY A 51 6.67 -7.63 -9.40
N ALA A 52 7.37 -7.84 -8.29
CA ALA A 52 7.05 -8.78 -7.22
C ALA A 52 7.01 -8.04 -5.88
N ALA A 53 5.85 -7.53 -5.45
CA ALA A 53 5.79 -6.67 -4.27
C ALA A 53 4.64 -6.98 -3.32
N ASP A 54 4.92 -6.92 -2.03
CA ASP A 54 3.94 -7.10 -0.97
C ASP A 54 3.81 -5.83 -0.12
N ALA A 55 2.59 -5.52 0.30
CA ALA A 55 2.30 -4.37 1.15
C ALA A 55 1.29 -4.70 2.24
N GLU A 56 1.55 -4.23 3.44
CA GLU A 56 0.64 -4.25 4.58
C GLU A 56 0.31 -2.81 4.97
N ILE A 57 -0.98 -2.45 5.04
CA ILE A 57 -1.42 -1.08 5.32
C ILE A 57 -2.62 -1.02 6.27
N ALA A 58 -2.81 0.12 6.96
CA ALA A 58 -4.02 0.44 7.71
C ALA A 58 -4.71 1.68 7.12
N VAL A 59 -5.95 1.53 6.64
CA VAL A 59 -6.68 2.57 5.89
C VAL A 59 -8.14 2.66 6.32
N SER A 60 -8.66 3.88 6.45
CA SER A 60 -9.99 4.14 7.03
C SER A 60 -11.04 4.70 6.07
N GLU A 61 -10.67 5.28 4.94
CA GLU A 61 -11.64 5.89 4.00
C GLU A 61 -11.52 5.35 2.58
N THR A 62 -10.36 5.51 1.93
CA THR A 62 -10.19 5.17 0.51
C THR A 62 -8.92 4.36 0.28
N LEU A 63 -9.06 3.21 -0.36
CA LEU A 63 -7.95 2.37 -0.79
C LEU A 63 -7.94 2.27 -2.32
N LYS A 64 -6.83 2.69 -2.94
CA LYS A 64 -6.58 2.50 -4.37
C LYS A 64 -5.35 1.62 -4.55
N VAL A 65 -5.48 0.55 -5.31
CA VAL A 65 -4.40 -0.42 -5.52
C VAL A 65 -4.25 -0.73 -7.00
N ALA A 66 -3.06 -0.50 -7.53
CA ALA A 66 -2.62 -0.94 -8.85
C ALA A 66 -1.47 -1.96 -8.69
N ILE A 67 -1.62 -3.15 -9.28
CA ILE A 67 -0.60 -4.21 -9.26
C ILE A 67 -0.34 -4.67 -10.70
N THR A 68 0.91 -4.58 -11.12
CA THR A 68 1.41 -5.15 -12.38
C THR A 68 2.47 -6.20 -12.06
N GLY A 69 2.22 -7.47 -12.39
CA GLY A 69 3.10 -8.59 -12.07
C GLY A 69 2.54 -9.50 -10.98
N ALA A 70 3.34 -9.81 -9.97
CA ALA A 70 2.98 -10.61 -8.81
C ALA A 70 3.02 -9.74 -7.55
N GLY A 71 2.11 -9.97 -6.61
CA GLY A 71 2.13 -9.19 -5.37
C GLY A 71 0.86 -9.28 -4.56
N LYS A 72 0.96 -8.98 -3.27
CA LYS A 72 -0.16 -9.02 -2.35
C LYS A 72 -0.24 -7.72 -1.56
N VAL A 73 -1.42 -7.10 -1.58
CA VAL A 73 -1.73 -6.00 -0.66
C VAL A 73 -2.68 -6.50 0.41
N SER A 74 -2.20 -6.54 1.64
CA SER A 74 -2.99 -6.77 2.84
C SER A 74 -3.36 -5.43 3.48
N TYR A 75 -4.65 -5.24 3.77
CA TYR A 75 -5.12 -4.00 4.39
C TYR A 75 -6.00 -4.28 5.61
N SER A 76 -5.87 -3.46 6.64
CA SER A 76 -6.78 -3.43 7.80
C SER A 76 -7.54 -2.11 7.87
N GLY A 77 -8.56 -2.06 8.72
CA GLY A 77 -9.49 -0.94 8.81
C GLY A 77 -10.74 -1.16 7.94
N SER A 78 -11.53 -0.11 7.76
CA SER A 78 -12.84 -0.18 7.10
C SER A 78 -13.01 0.91 6.04
N PRO A 79 -12.19 0.90 4.96
CA PRO A 79 -12.32 1.87 3.89
C PRO A 79 -13.69 1.77 3.24
N LYS A 80 -14.31 2.92 2.99
CA LYS A 80 -15.62 3.06 2.32
C LYS A 80 -15.51 2.80 0.82
N THR A 81 -14.33 3.06 0.25
CA THR A 81 -14.07 2.92 -1.18
C THR A 81 -12.82 2.10 -1.41
N ILE A 82 -12.92 1.08 -2.26
CA ILE A 82 -11.81 0.23 -2.68
C ILE A 82 -11.79 0.16 -4.20
N GLU A 83 -10.75 0.71 -4.81
CA GLU A 83 -10.47 0.62 -6.25
C GLU A 83 -9.27 -0.31 -6.45
N LYS A 84 -9.41 -1.29 -7.36
CA LYS A 84 -8.36 -2.26 -7.65
C LYS A 84 -8.17 -2.47 -9.14
N HIS A 85 -6.91 -2.41 -9.57
CA HIS A 85 -6.48 -2.70 -10.93
C HIS A 85 -5.32 -3.68 -10.86
N ILE A 86 -5.56 -4.94 -11.21
CA ILE A 86 -4.57 -6.01 -11.12
C ILE A 86 -4.34 -6.60 -12.50
N SER A 87 -3.09 -6.59 -12.94
CA SER A 87 -2.62 -7.22 -14.17
C SER A 87 -1.52 -8.21 -13.81
N GLY A 88 -1.82 -9.51 -13.85
CA GLY A 88 -0.90 -10.59 -13.47
C GLY A 88 -1.43 -11.44 -12.32
N ALA A 89 -0.54 -11.94 -11.47
CA ALA A 89 -0.82 -12.85 -10.36
C ALA A 89 -0.97 -12.11 -9.01
N GLY A 90 -1.49 -10.89 -9.03
CA GLY A 90 -1.66 -10.06 -7.85
C GLY A 90 -2.96 -10.33 -7.06
N SER A 91 -2.98 -9.97 -5.78
CA SER A 91 -4.20 -10.06 -4.95
C SER A 91 -4.28 -8.94 -3.91
N ILE A 92 -5.51 -8.66 -3.46
CA ILE A 92 -5.75 -7.81 -2.29
C ILE A 92 -6.55 -8.59 -1.24
N HIS A 93 -6.20 -8.45 0.03
CA HIS A 93 -6.83 -9.17 1.13
C HIS A 93 -7.10 -8.25 2.32
N HIS A 94 -8.31 -8.29 2.85
CA HIS A 94 -8.63 -7.62 4.11
C HIS A 94 -8.11 -8.47 5.28
N ARG A 95 -7.44 -7.84 6.25
CA ARG A 95 -6.99 -8.47 7.49
C ARG A 95 -7.87 -7.99 8.63
N ASP A 96 -8.49 -8.95 9.32
CA ASP A 96 -9.30 -8.75 10.52
C ASP A 96 -8.51 -8.09 11.67
#